data_AF-E2C9Y0-F1
#
_entry.id   AF-E2C9Y0-F1
#
_cell.length_a   1.000
_cell.length_b   1.000
_cell.length_c   1.000
_cell.angle_alpha   90.00
_cell.angle_beta   90.00
_cell.angle_gamma   90.00
#
_symmetry.space_group_name_H-M   'P 1'
#
loop_
_entity.id
_entity.type
_entity.pdbx_description
1 polymer ?
#
loop_
_entity_poly.entity_id
_entity_poly.type
_entity_poly.pdbx_seq_one_letter_code
_entity_poly.pdbx_strand_id
1 'polypeptide(L)'
;RVRIGWTRVGVTVLPARAEFCFKCLEQGHVRGRCGNTVDRSDACYRCGDPGHRAKECKAAAAHCPVCAGLGRRADHKVGDPSCRSLIGKEKR
;
A
#
# COMPACT_ATOMS: atom_id res chain seq x y z
N ARG A 1 -8.90 -5.19 -26.10
CA ARG A 1 -8.37 -4.63 -27.37
C ARG A 1 -9.09 -3.32 -27.62
N VAL A 2 -8.36 -2.22 -27.83
CA VAL A 2 -8.93 -0.88 -28.03
C VAL A 2 -8.60 -0.42 -29.46
N ARG A 3 -9.56 0.25 -30.11
CA ARG A 3 -9.36 0.89 -31.42
C ARG A 3 -8.95 2.34 -31.23
N ILE A 4 -7.84 2.72 -31.86
CA ILE A 4 -7.39 4.12 -31.94
C ILE A 4 -7.27 4.44 -33.43
N GLY A 5 -8.23 5.20 -33.96
CA GLY A 5 -8.37 5.41 -35.40
C GLY A 5 -8.52 4.08 -36.16
N TRP A 6 -7.59 3.81 -37.07
CA TRP A 6 -7.58 2.63 -37.94
C TRP A 6 -6.85 1.41 -37.34
N THR A 7 -6.15 1.58 -36.21
CA THR A 7 -5.31 0.53 -35.63
C THR A 7 -5.98 -0.15 -34.43
N ARG A 8 -5.82 -1.47 -34.31
CA ARG A 8 -6.24 -2.25 -33.13
C ARG A 8 -5.03 -2.54 -32.25
N VAL A 9 -5.07 -2.10 -30.99
CA VAL A 9 -4.01 -2.34 -29.99
C VAL A 9 -4.50 -3.28 -28.87
N GLY A 10 -3.61 -4.16 -28.41
CA GLY A 10 -3.79 -4.96 -27.21
C GLY A 10 -3.69 -4.08 -25.97
N VAL A 11 -4.63 -4.24 -25.04
CA VAL A 11 -4.60 -3.53 -23.76
C VAL A 11 -4.78 -4.59 -22.67
N THR A 12 -3.86 -4.58 -21.71
CA THR A 12 -3.95 -5.39 -20.50
C THR A 12 -4.48 -4.49 -19.38
N VAL A 13 -5.54 -4.91 -18.72
CA VAL A 13 -6.06 -4.18 -17.56
C VAL A 13 -5.09 -4.38 -16.41
N LEU A 14 -4.44 -3.29 -15.97
CA LEU A 14 -3.67 -3.31 -14.74
C LEU A 14 -4.64 -3.35 -13.56
N PRO A 15 -4.33 -4.09 -12.48
CA PRO A 15 -5.12 -4.04 -11.28
C PRO A 15 -5.20 -2.60 -10.78
N ALA A 16 -6.36 -2.23 -10.23
CA ALA A 16 -6.52 -0.92 -9.62
C ALA A 16 -5.39 -0.71 -8.61
N ARG A 17 -4.67 0.42 -8.73
CA ARG A 17 -3.69 0.81 -7.72
C ARG A 17 -4.45 0.92 -6.40
N ALA A 18 -4.08 0.08 -5.42
CA ALA A 18 -4.62 0.22 -4.09
C ALA A 18 -4.28 1.62 -3.58
N GLU A 19 -5.31 2.38 -3.21
CA GLU A 19 -5.14 3.70 -2.63
C GLU A 19 -4.70 3.51 -1.18
N PHE A 20 -3.49 3.97 -0.87
CA PHE A 20 -2.95 3.94 0.49
C PHE A 20 -3.00 5.33 1.10
N CYS A 21 -3.37 5.38 2.36
CA CYS A 21 -3.32 6.59 3.13
C CYS A 21 -1.88 6.86 3.56
N PHE A 22 -1.28 7.95 3.09
CA PHE A 22 0.06 8.35 3.52
C PHE A 22 0.13 8.81 5.00
N LYS A 23 -1.01 8.93 5.69
CA LYS A 23 -1.07 9.27 7.11
C LYS A 23 -1.02 8.04 7.99
N CYS A 24 -1.97 7.11 7.83
CA CYS A 24 -2.08 5.93 8.70
C CYS A 24 -1.52 4.65 8.07
N LEU A 25 -1.13 4.69 6.78
CA LEU A 25 -0.61 3.58 5.97
C LEU A 25 -1.63 2.48 5.64
N GLU A 26 -2.91 2.71 5.93
CA GLU A 26 -4.00 1.80 5.59
C GLU A 26 -4.49 1.96 4.16
N GLN A 27 -5.15 0.93 3.63
CA GLN A 27 -5.73 0.92 2.30
C GLN A 27 -7.17 1.43 2.29
N GLY A 28 -7.62 1.96 1.15
CA GLY A 28 -9.02 2.32 0.88
C GLY A 28 -9.38 3.77 1.14
N HIS A 29 -8.42 4.62 1.53
CA HIS A 29 -8.61 6.06 1.63
C HIS A 29 -7.30 6.82 1.42
N VAL A 30 -7.42 8.11 1.14
CA VAL A 30 -6.29 9.06 1.01
C VAL A 30 -6.19 9.95 2.25
N ARG A 31 -5.06 10.63 2.44
CA ARG A 31 -4.79 11.49 3.61
C ARG A 31 -5.92 12.48 3.93
N GLY A 32 -6.56 13.07 2.92
CA GLY A 32 -7.66 14.03 3.10
C GLY A 32 -8.96 13.44 3.65
N ARG A 33 -9.14 12.11 3.63
CA ARG A 33 -10.29 11.40 4.21
C ARG A 33 -9.89 10.47 5.36
N CYS A 34 -8.70 10.65 5.92
CA CYS A 34 -8.23 9.81 7.02
C CYS A 34 -8.93 10.19 8.33
N GLY A 35 -9.84 9.34 8.79
CA GLY A 35 -10.44 9.44 10.13
C GLY A 35 -9.66 8.71 11.22
N ASN A 36 -8.51 8.11 10.87
CA ASN A 36 -7.72 7.34 11.83
C ASN A 36 -6.90 8.28 12.74
N THR A 37 -6.90 7.97 14.03
CA THR A 37 -6.16 8.68 15.07
C THR A 37 -4.67 8.39 15.02
N VAL A 38 -4.28 7.25 14.44
CA VAL A 38 -2.87 6.85 14.34
C VAL A 38 -2.18 7.55 13.17
N ASP A 39 -1.19 8.37 13.48
CA ASP A 39 -0.30 8.98 12.51
C ASP A 39 0.99 8.16 12.39
N ARG A 40 1.28 7.71 11.17
CA ARG A 40 2.49 6.98 10.77
C ARG A 40 3.18 7.70 9.61
N SER A 41 2.93 9.00 9.44
CA SER A 41 3.47 9.78 8.31
C SER A 41 4.99 9.86 8.33
N ASP A 42 5.57 9.80 9.53
CA ASP A 42 7.03 9.81 9.76
C ASP A 42 7.66 8.42 9.75
N ALA A 43 6.84 7.36 9.65
CA ALA A 43 7.32 5.99 9.58
C ALA A 43 7.75 5.64 8.15
N CYS A 44 8.84 4.89 8.03
CA CYS A 44 9.30 4.36 6.77
C CYS A 44 8.29 3.34 6.21
N TYR A 45 7.84 3.52 4.97
CA TYR A 45 6.91 2.60 4.30
C TYR A 45 7.45 1.16 4.12
N ARG A 46 8.78 0.99 4.24
CA ARG A 46 9.46 -0.28 4.03
C ARG A 46 9.69 -1.06 5.33
N CYS A 47 10.11 -0.40 6.40
CA CYS A 47 10.45 -1.05 7.68
C CYS A 47 9.64 -0.54 8.88
N GLY A 48 8.84 0.52 8.74
CA GLY A 48 8.03 1.07 9.83
C GLY A 48 8.79 1.94 10.83
N ASP A 49 10.13 2.01 10.76
CA ASP A 49 10.91 2.87 11.64
C ASP A 49 10.72 4.36 11.33
N PRO A 50 10.62 5.23 12.36
CA PRO A 50 10.60 6.66 12.18
C PRO A 50 11.99 7.22 11.82
N GLY A 51 12.01 8.42 11.24
CA GLY A 51 13.25 9.20 11.04
C GLY A 51 13.94 9.00 9.69
N HIS A 52 13.41 8.15 8.81
CA HIS A 52 13.90 8.05 7.43
C HIS A 52 12.78 7.66 6.46
N ARG A 53 12.96 7.97 5.17
CA ARG A 53 12.02 7.55 4.12
C ARG A 53 12.50 6.28 3.42
N ALA A 54 11.61 5.64 2.67
CA ALA A 54 11.92 4.42 1.91
C ALA A 54 13.13 4.55 0.95
N LYS A 55 13.46 5.78 0.52
CA LYS A 55 14.65 6.08 -0.28
C LYS A 55 15.96 5.89 0.48
N GLU A 56 15.96 6.16 1.78
CA GLU A 56 17.13 6.13 2.67
C GLU A 56 17.12 4.90 3.58
N CYS A 57 16.11 4.04 3.43
CA CYS A 57 15.94 2.81 4.19
C CYS A 57 17.05 1.82 3.88
N LYS A 58 17.94 1.60 4.84
CA LYS A 58 19.02 0.58 4.80
C LYS A 58 18.60 -0.77 5.39
N ALA A 59 17.37 -0.89 5.88
CA ALA A 59 16.88 -2.14 6.44
C ALA A 59 16.82 -3.25 5.37
N ALA A 60 17.38 -4.41 5.70
CA ALA A 60 17.37 -5.60 4.84
C ALA A 60 15.99 -6.28 4.81
N ALA A 61 15.26 -6.23 5.92
CA ALA A 61 13.92 -6.80 6.05
C ALA A 61 12.85 -5.72 5.89
N ALA A 62 11.76 -6.07 5.20
CA ALA A 62 10.58 -5.24 5.13
C ALA A 62 9.68 -5.54 6.34
N HIS A 63 9.18 -4.49 6.98
CA HIS A 63 8.30 -4.59 8.13
C HIS A 63 7.12 -3.63 7.99
N CYS A 64 5.91 -4.15 8.15
CA CYS A 64 4.67 -3.43 7.95
C CYS A 64 4.14 -2.91 9.30
N PRO A 65 4.26 -1.61 9.61
CA PRO A 65 3.81 -1.04 10.88
C PRO A 65 2.29 -1.14 11.08
N VAL A 66 1.52 -1.30 9.99
CA VAL A 66 0.07 -1.52 10.04
C VAL A 66 -0.24 -2.92 10.54
N CYS A 67 0.37 -3.95 9.95
CA CYS A 67 0.17 -5.33 10.36
C CYS A 67 0.75 -5.61 11.75
N ALA A 68 1.89 -4.99 12.08
CA ALA A 68 2.49 -5.07 13.40
C ALA A 68 1.55 -4.51 14.48
N GLY A 69 0.94 -3.34 14.24
CA GLY A 69 -0.05 -2.76 15.16
C GLY A 69 -1.34 -3.58 15.29
N LEU A 70 -1.63 -4.45 14.33
CA LEU A 70 -2.78 -5.37 14.33
C LEU A 70 -2.43 -6.76 14.89
N GLY A 71 -1.19 -6.99 15.36
CA GLY A 71 -0.73 -8.29 15.84
C GLY A 71 -0.63 -9.38 14.76
N ARG A 72 -0.51 -8.99 13.49
CA ARG A 72 -0.38 -9.90 12.34
C ARG A 72 1.08 -10.02 11.90
N ARG A 73 1.40 -11.10 11.20
CA ARG A 73 2.69 -11.29 10.52
C ARG A 73 3.03 -10.05 9.68
N ALA A 74 4.12 -9.39 10.01
CA ALA A 74 4.47 -8.06 9.54
C ALA A 74 5.71 -8.04 8.65
N ASP A 75 6.30 -9.20 8.32
CA ASP A 75 7.47 -9.37 7.44
C ASP A 75 7.16 -9.10 5.97
N HIS A 76 6.65 -7.90 5.68
CA HIS A 76 6.34 -7.41 4.34
C HIS A 76 6.33 -5.88 4.35
N LYS A 77 6.44 -5.27 3.17
CA LYS A 77 6.30 -3.81 3.02
C LYS A 77 4.82 -3.42 2.99
N VAL A 78 4.50 -2.21 3.43
CA VAL A 78 3.14 -1.65 3.30
C VAL A 78 2.73 -1.69 1.82
N GLY A 79 1.56 -2.26 1.55
CA GLY A 79 1.00 -2.33 0.21
C GLY A 79 1.56 -3.40 -0.72
N ASP A 80 2.42 -4.30 -0.21
CA ASP A 80 2.68 -5.56 -0.89
C ASP A 80 1.41 -6.42 -0.97
N PRO A 81 1.23 -7.28 -2.00
CA PRO A 81 0.19 -8.31 -1.98
C PRO A 81 0.17 -9.15 -0.69
N SER A 82 1.31 -9.30 -0.03
CA SER A 82 1.42 -10.00 1.26
C SER A 82 0.80 -9.24 2.44
N CYS A 83 0.54 -7.93 2.28
CA CYS A 83 -0.21 -7.12 3.23
C CYS A 83 -1.69 -7.48 3.15
N ARG A 84 -2.04 -8.60 3.80
CA ARG A 84 -3.40 -9.14 3.86
C ARG A 84 -4.37 -8.30 4.69
N SER A 85 -3.99 -7.09 5.06
CA SER A 85 -4.92 -6.14 5.66
C SER A 85 -6.12 -5.85 4.76
N LEU A 86 -6.12 -6.18 3.44
CA LEU A 86 -7.34 -6.21 2.60
C LEU A 86 -7.29 -7.15 1.36
N ILE A 87 -6.86 -8.42 1.45
CA ILE A 87 -7.28 -9.40 0.40
C ILE A 87 -8.67 -9.91 0.79
N GLY A 88 -9.71 -9.15 0.42
CA GLY A 88 -11.07 -9.54 0.75
C GLY A 88 -12.14 -8.46 0.55
N LYS A 89 -12.36 -8.04 -0.69
CA LYS A 89 -13.73 -7.92 -1.21
C LYS A 89 -13.73 -8.49 -2.62
N GLU A 90 -13.71 -9.82 -2.68
CA GLU A 90 -14.23 -10.57 -3.82
C GLU A 90 -15.65 -10.06 -4.07
N LYS A 91 -15.84 -9.26 -5.14
CA LYS A 91 -17.17 -8.83 -5.57
C LYS A 91 -17.75 -9.97 -6.42
N ARG A 92 -18.72 -10.67 -5.83
CA ARG A 92 -19.67 -11.57 -6.50
C ARG A 92 -20.44 -10.83 -7.59
#